data_AF-D1PR25-F1
#
_entry.id   AF-D1PR25-F1
#
_cell.length_a   1.000
_cell.length_b   1.000
_cell.length_c   1.000
_cell.angle_alpha   90.00
_cell.angle_beta   90.00
_cell.angle_gamma   90.00
#
_symmetry.space_group_name_H-M   'P 1'
#
loop_
_entity.id
_entity.type
_entity.pdbx_description
1 polymer ?
#
loop_
_entity_poly.entity_id
_entity_poly.type
_entity_poly.pdbx_seq_one_letter_code
_entity_poly.pdbx_strand_id
1 'polypeptide(L)'
;MLNRIKKHQGKFLGIFVILILLEGVFLLVQTGLFDAVIWRFKVWQAAESGMPFQMKDMFPFSWDSLYLLHEPYSDGYELKEKYGLDFTIPSGDMDTQIRLLFFEGGQLVKVVKLDKFANDFALSVEQIFPDDTFVAEKKNGLDFVYIIDKQE
;
A
#
# COMPACT_ATOMS: atom_id res chain seq x y z
N MET A 1 46.85 6.75 28.95
CA MET A 1 45.51 6.15 29.08
C MET A 1 44.38 6.90 28.36
N LEU A 2 44.55 8.16 27.91
CA LEU A 2 43.49 8.93 27.22
C LEU A 2 43.14 8.45 25.78
N ASN A 3 44.04 7.77 25.06
CA ASN A 3 43.81 7.39 23.66
C ASN A 3 42.91 6.16 23.44
N ARG A 4 42.59 5.38 24.49
CA ARG A 4 41.64 4.24 24.37
C ARG A 4 40.17 4.66 24.50
N ILE A 5 39.89 5.79 25.16
CA ILE A 5 38.51 6.24 25.42
C ILE A 5 37.90 6.88 24.16
N LYS A 6 38.68 7.65 23.37
CA LYS A 6 38.21 8.26 22.12
C LYS A 6 37.82 7.25 21.03
N LYS A 7 38.46 6.07 20.99
CA LYS A 7 38.22 5.04 19.96
C LYS A 7 36.89 4.30 20.14
N HIS A 8 36.34 4.25 21.35
CA HIS A 8 35.03 3.64 21.60
C HIS A 8 33.86 4.62 21.39
N GLN A 9 34.07 5.93 21.60
CA GLN A 9 33.03 6.94 21.41
C GLN A 9 32.57 7.08 19.95
N GLY A 10 33.49 7.01 18.97
CA GLY A 10 33.13 7.06 17.56
C GLY A 10 32.33 5.84 17.06
N LYS A 11 32.54 4.66 17.68
CA LYS A 11 31.78 3.44 17.36
C LYS A 11 30.38 3.48 17.95
N PHE A 12 30.24 3.99 19.18
CA PHE A 12 28.94 4.17 19.83
C PHE A 12 28.07 5.18 19.07
N LEU A 13 28.65 6.29 18.62
CA LEU A 13 27.93 7.29 17.84
C LEU A 13 27.45 6.73 16.48
N GLY A 14 28.29 5.95 15.79
CA GLY A 14 27.91 5.32 14.53
C GLY A 14 26.76 4.31 14.67
N ILE A 15 26.78 3.48 15.73
CA ILE A 15 25.70 2.54 16.01
C ILE A 15 24.40 3.28 16.36
N PHE A 16 24.49 4.37 17.13
CA PHE A 16 23.32 5.17 17.51
C PHE A 16 22.66 5.86 16.32
N VAL A 17 23.44 6.37 15.37
CA VAL A 17 22.92 6.95 14.12
C VAL A 17 22.26 5.89 13.24
N ILE A 18 22.83 4.68 13.15
CA ILE A 18 22.23 3.57 12.40
C ILE A 18 20.89 3.14 13.02
N LEU A 19 20.80 3.08 14.35
CA LEU A 19 19.56 2.74 15.04
C LEU A 19 18.46 3.80 14.83
N ILE A 20 18.80 5.09 14.88
CA ILE A 20 17.84 6.17 14.59
C ILE A 20 17.37 6.13 13.13
N LEU A 21 18.27 5.83 12.17
CA LEU A 21 17.89 5.67 10.77
C LEU A 21 16.99 4.44 10.56
N LEU A 22 17.27 3.33 11.23
CA LEU A 22 16.43 2.13 11.19
C LEU A 22 15.06 2.37 11.83
N GLU A 23 14.98 3.08 12.96
CA GLU A 23 13.71 3.48 13.57
C GLU A 23 12.93 4.45 12.68
N GLY A 24 13.61 5.40 12.02
CA GLY A 24 12.98 6.30 11.06
C GLY A 24 12.38 5.57 9.87
N VAL A 25 13.11 4.59 9.30
CA VAL A 25 12.60 3.71 8.23
C VAL A 25 11.45 2.84 8.73
N PHE A 26 11.55 2.31 9.95
CA PHE A 26 10.49 1.48 10.55
C PHE A 26 9.20 2.27 10.78
N LEU A 27 9.28 3.49 11.32
CA LEU A 27 8.14 4.38 11.50
C LEU A 27 7.51 4.76 10.15
N LEU A 28 8.34 5.00 9.14
CA LEU A 28 7.89 5.30 7.78
C LEU A 28 7.14 4.12 7.14
N VAL A 29 7.61 2.89 7.34
CA VAL A 29 6.92 1.65 6.91
C VAL A 29 5.54 1.50 7.58
N GLN A 30 5.38 1.94 8.83
CA GLN A 30 4.12 1.83 9.57
C GLN A 30 3.03 2.82 9.12
N THR A 31 3.38 3.92 8.46
CA THR A 31 2.40 4.96 8.10
C THR A 31 1.57 4.66 6.85
N GLY A 32 1.88 3.60 6.11
CA GLY A 32 1.19 3.28 4.84
C GLY A 32 1.43 4.26 3.68
N LEU A 33 2.13 5.39 3.94
CA LEU A 33 2.54 6.38 2.93
C LEU A 33 3.50 5.79 1.90
N PHE A 34 4.37 4.85 2.32
CA PHE A 34 5.27 4.15 1.41
C PHE A 34 4.52 3.28 0.41
N ASP A 35 3.45 2.62 0.83
CA ASP A 35 2.67 1.75 -0.06
C ASP A 35 1.95 2.57 -1.13
N ALA A 36 1.41 3.73 -0.79
CA ALA A 36 0.77 4.63 -1.76
C ALA A 36 1.77 5.17 -2.80
N VAL A 37 3.00 5.48 -2.37
CA VAL A 37 4.06 5.93 -3.30
C VAL A 37 4.54 4.79 -4.19
N ILE A 38 4.77 3.60 -3.62
CA ILE A 38 5.18 2.40 -4.36
C ILE A 38 4.11 2.04 -5.39
N TRP A 39 2.84 2.05 -4.98
CA TRP A 39 1.69 1.85 -5.85
C TRP A 39 1.75 2.75 -7.07
N ARG A 40 1.78 4.07 -6.86
CA ARG A 40 1.82 5.07 -7.94
C ARG A 40 2.98 4.86 -8.89
N PHE A 41 4.17 4.61 -8.36
CA PHE A 41 5.36 4.41 -9.18
C PHE A 41 5.22 3.17 -10.08
N LYS A 42 4.78 2.03 -9.52
CA LYS A 42 4.65 0.78 -10.28
C LYS A 42 3.52 0.84 -11.30
N VAL A 43 2.41 1.47 -10.94
CA VAL A 43 1.25 1.69 -11.82
C VAL A 43 1.62 2.61 -12.98
N TRP A 44 2.37 3.69 -12.73
CA TRP A 44 2.96 4.54 -13.78
C TRP A 44 3.90 3.74 -14.69
N GLN A 45 4.80 2.94 -14.11
CA GLN A 45 5.72 2.10 -14.89
C GLN A 45 4.97 1.09 -15.78
N ALA A 46 3.92 0.45 -15.24
CA ALA A 46 3.07 -0.44 -16.01
C ALA A 46 2.41 0.30 -17.18
N ALA A 47 1.88 1.51 -16.94
CA ALA A 47 1.27 2.35 -17.96
C ALA A 47 2.26 2.77 -19.07
N GLU A 48 3.51 3.08 -18.73
CA GLU A 48 4.57 3.38 -19.70
C GLU A 48 4.92 2.18 -20.56
N SER A 49 4.96 0.99 -19.94
CA SER A 49 5.34 -0.24 -20.63
C SER A 49 4.21 -0.82 -21.48
N GLY A 50 2.95 -0.51 -21.16
CA GLY A 50 1.76 -1.15 -21.72
C GLY A 50 1.67 -2.65 -21.39
N MET A 51 2.55 -3.18 -20.52
CA MET A 51 2.56 -4.58 -20.17
C MET A 51 1.58 -4.85 -19.02
N PRO A 52 0.83 -5.97 -19.07
CA PRO A 52 0.04 -6.42 -17.93
C PRO A 52 0.92 -6.68 -16.70
N PHE A 53 0.33 -6.55 -15.52
CA PHE A 53 0.98 -6.84 -14.24
C PHE A 53 0.06 -7.66 -13.34
N GLN A 54 0.65 -8.43 -12.42
CA GLN A 54 -0.11 -9.10 -11.37
C GLN A 54 -0.21 -8.21 -10.13
N MET A 55 -1.34 -8.25 -9.42
CA MET A 55 -1.53 -7.38 -8.25
C MET A 55 -0.51 -7.63 -7.13
N LYS A 56 -0.06 -8.88 -6.95
CA LYS A 56 1.00 -9.21 -5.98
C LYS A 56 2.30 -8.43 -6.23
N ASP A 57 2.59 -8.07 -7.48
CA ASP A 57 3.79 -7.33 -7.83
C ASP A 57 3.71 -5.87 -7.40
N MET A 58 2.51 -5.38 -7.04
CA MET A 58 2.29 -3.99 -6.61
C MET A 58 2.66 -3.76 -5.14
N PHE A 59 2.52 -4.77 -4.29
CA PHE A 59 2.63 -4.64 -2.85
C PHE A 59 3.67 -5.61 -2.25
N PRO A 60 4.73 -5.14 -1.59
CA PRO A 60 5.85 -5.97 -1.15
C PRO A 60 5.57 -6.67 0.20
N PHE A 61 4.43 -7.34 0.34
CA PHE A 61 4.05 -8.10 1.53
C PHE A 61 3.12 -9.28 1.16
N SER A 62 2.95 -10.23 2.07
CA SER A 62 2.07 -11.39 1.87
C SER A 62 0.61 -11.01 2.10
N TRP A 63 -0.28 -11.50 1.24
CA TRP A 63 -1.73 -11.36 1.32
C TRP A 63 -2.38 -12.38 0.37
N ASP A 64 -3.64 -12.75 0.64
CA ASP A 64 -4.43 -13.67 -0.19
C ASP A 64 -5.66 -13.02 -0.82
N SER A 65 -6.14 -11.91 -0.25
CA SER A 65 -7.30 -11.18 -0.73
C SER A 65 -7.19 -9.70 -0.38
N LEU A 66 -7.68 -8.87 -1.28
CA LEU A 66 -7.72 -7.42 -1.16
C LEU A 66 -9.16 -6.97 -1.39
N TYR A 67 -9.68 -6.12 -0.50
CA TYR A 67 -11.00 -5.50 -0.65
C TYR A 67 -10.88 -3.98 -0.75
N LEU A 68 -11.66 -3.40 -1.65
CA LEU A 68 -11.74 -1.95 -1.83
C LEU A 68 -12.87 -1.40 -0.96
N LEU A 69 -12.53 -0.46 -0.08
CA LEU A 69 -13.50 0.31 0.69
C LEU A 69 -13.55 1.75 0.16
N HIS A 70 -14.54 2.01 -0.69
CA HIS A 70 -14.76 3.31 -1.35
C HIS A 70 -15.35 4.36 -0.42
N GLU A 71 -15.97 3.94 0.69
CA GLU A 71 -16.58 4.84 1.66
C GLU A 71 -15.56 5.21 2.75
N PRO A 72 -15.07 6.46 2.77
CA PRO A 72 -13.99 6.85 3.67
C PRO A 72 -14.42 6.83 5.14
N TYR A 73 -15.70 7.09 5.43
CA TYR A 73 -16.22 7.08 6.81
C TYR A 73 -16.73 5.72 7.28
N SER A 74 -16.82 4.73 6.38
CA SER A 74 -17.30 3.39 6.73
C SER A 74 -16.32 2.68 7.66
N ASP A 75 -16.83 1.83 8.54
CA ASP A 75 -16.02 0.89 9.32
C ASP A 75 -15.85 -0.46 8.58
N GLY A 76 -16.34 -0.52 7.34
CA GLY A 76 -16.35 -1.72 6.51
C GLY A 76 -17.51 -2.66 6.79
N TYR A 77 -18.58 -2.22 7.47
CA TYR A 77 -19.75 -3.05 7.79
C TYR A 77 -20.25 -3.89 6.60
N GLU A 78 -20.42 -3.29 5.42
CA GLU A 78 -20.89 -4.01 4.23
C GLU A 78 -19.93 -5.14 3.80
N LEU A 79 -18.61 -4.92 3.88
CA LEU A 79 -17.61 -5.94 3.57
C LEU A 79 -17.62 -7.08 4.60
N LYS A 80 -17.81 -6.74 5.88
CA LYS A 80 -17.92 -7.73 6.97
C LYS A 80 -19.14 -8.63 6.75
N GLU A 81 -20.30 -8.04 6.46
CA GLU A 81 -21.54 -8.77 6.22
C GLU A 81 -21.44 -9.63 4.95
N LYS A 82 -20.95 -9.06 3.85
CA LYS A 82 -20.93 -9.73 2.54
C LYS A 82 -19.93 -10.87 2.44
N TYR A 83 -18.73 -10.72 3.01
CA TYR A 83 -17.65 -11.70 2.89
C TYR A 83 -17.36 -12.49 4.17
N GLY A 84 -18.13 -12.25 5.24
CA GLY A 84 -17.93 -12.93 6.53
C GLY A 84 -16.59 -12.59 7.18
N LEU A 85 -16.10 -11.36 6.97
CA LEU A 85 -14.82 -10.89 7.50
C LEU A 85 -14.98 -10.32 8.91
N ASP A 86 -13.97 -10.53 9.75
CA ASP A 86 -13.88 -9.91 11.07
C ASP A 86 -12.63 -9.02 11.13
N PHE A 87 -12.83 -7.71 11.21
CA PHE A 87 -11.76 -6.74 11.33
C PHE A 87 -12.22 -5.44 11.97
N THR A 88 -11.25 -4.70 12.50
CA THR A 88 -11.45 -3.34 13.00
C THR A 88 -10.49 -2.40 12.28
N ILE A 89 -11.04 -1.33 11.72
CA ILE A 89 -10.27 -0.21 11.18
C ILE A 89 -10.80 1.08 11.80
N PRO A 90 -9.94 2.08 12.02
CA PRO A 90 -10.43 3.41 12.37
C PRO A 90 -11.28 3.93 11.21
N SER A 91 -12.39 4.59 11.54
CA SER A 91 -13.14 5.41 10.58
C SER A 91 -12.16 6.36 9.89
N GLY A 92 -12.26 6.49 8.57
CA GLY A 92 -11.36 7.37 7.83
C GLY A 92 -11.68 8.84 8.08
N ASP A 93 -10.68 9.68 7.84
CA ASP A 93 -10.72 11.10 8.20
C ASP A 93 -10.93 12.02 6.98
N MET A 94 -11.01 11.46 5.77
CA MET A 94 -10.98 12.23 4.52
C MET A 94 -11.86 11.63 3.42
N ASP A 95 -12.81 12.43 2.93
CA ASP A 95 -13.66 12.12 1.76
C ASP A 95 -12.90 11.77 0.47
N THR A 96 -11.63 12.16 0.43
CA THR A 96 -10.76 12.04 -0.72
C THR A 96 -9.98 10.74 -0.72
N GLN A 97 -10.24 9.78 0.18
CA GLN A 97 -9.44 8.56 0.28
C GLN A 97 -10.23 7.29 -0.04
N ILE A 98 -9.57 6.37 -0.75
CA ILE A 98 -9.96 4.96 -0.89
C ILE A 98 -9.08 4.15 0.05
N ARG A 99 -9.65 3.15 0.73
CA ARG A 99 -8.91 2.22 1.58
C ARG A 99 -8.84 0.85 0.92
N LEU A 100 -7.62 0.33 0.79
CA LEU A 100 -7.33 -1.02 0.38
C LEU A 100 -7.10 -1.87 1.62
N LEU A 101 -7.96 -2.86 1.84
CA LEU A 101 -7.91 -3.75 3.00
C LEU A 101 -7.33 -5.10 2.58
N PHE A 102 -6.11 -5.39 2.99
CA PHE A 102 -5.39 -6.63 2.66
C PHE A 102 -5.56 -7.66 3.76
N PHE A 103 -5.86 -8.90 3.38
CA PHE A 103 -6.07 -10.02 4.27
C PHE A 103 -5.10 -11.16 3.96
N GLU A 104 -4.79 -11.97 4.98
CA GLU A 104 -4.07 -13.23 4.88
C GLU A 104 -4.71 -14.23 5.86
N GLY A 105 -5.16 -15.38 5.36
CA GLY A 105 -5.86 -16.38 6.18
C GLY A 105 -7.13 -15.84 6.85
N GLY A 106 -7.82 -14.88 6.22
CA GLY A 106 -9.00 -14.22 6.77
C GLY A 106 -8.72 -13.14 7.82
N GLN A 107 -7.45 -12.83 8.12
CA GLN A 107 -7.08 -11.77 9.06
C GLN A 107 -6.61 -10.51 8.31
N LEU A 108 -7.05 -9.33 8.75
CA LEU A 108 -6.59 -8.06 8.20
C LEU A 108 -5.10 -7.86 8.53
N VAL A 109 -4.24 -7.87 7.51
CA VAL A 109 -2.78 -7.68 7.66
C VAL A 109 -2.34 -6.26 7.36
N LYS A 110 -3.07 -5.54 6.50
CA LYS A 110 -2.68 -4.16 6.14
C LYS A 110 -3.84 -3.32 5.62
N VAL A 111 -3.75 -2.01 5.87
CA VAL A 111 -4.62 -1.00 5.28
C VAL A 111 -3.75 -0.01 4.52
N VAL A 112 -3.97 0.11 3.21
CA VAL A 112 -3.31 1.14 2.38
C VAL A 112 -4.34 2.21 2.03
N LYS A 113 -4.00 3.48 2.28
CA LYS A 113 -4.85 4.63 1.96
C LYS A 113 -4.35 5.25 0.66
N LEU A 114 -5.23 5.36 -0.33
CA LEU A 114 -4.95 5.98 -1.61
C LEU A 114 -5.83 7.20 -1.81
N ASP A 115 -5.35 8.20 -2.52
CA ASP A 115 -6.14 9.39 -2.84
C ASP A 115 -7.06 9.10 -4.02
N LYS A 116 -8.36 9.25 -3.80
CA LYS A 116 -9.45 9.07 -4.76
C LYS A 116 -9.29 9.99 -5.97
N PHE A 117 -8.79 11.22 -5.77
CA PHE A 117 -8.62 12.22 -6.82
C PHE A 117 -7.23 12.19 -7.46
N ALA A 118 -6.28 11.44 -6.87
CA ALA A 118 -5.03 11.12 -7.54
C ALA A 118 -5.21 10.12 -8.69
N ASN A 119 -6.45 9.71 -8.99
CA ASN A 119 -6.82 9.02 -10.22
C ASN A 119 -6.16 7.64 -10.41
N ASP A 120 -5.78 7.02 -9.29
CA ASP A 120 -5.03 5.78 -9.22
C ASP A 120 -5.92 4.52 -9.29
N PHE A 121 -7.25 4.68 -9.17
CA PHE A 121 -8.18 3.56 -9.02
C PHE A 121 -9.49 3.80 -9.80
N ALA A 122 -9.63 3.09 -10.92
CA ALA A 122 -10.90 2.91 -11.62
C ALA A 122 -11.32 1.43 -11.61
N LEU A 123 -11.10 0.75 -10.48
CA LEU A 123 -11.51 -0.63 -10.29
C LEU A 123 -12.99 -0.66 -9.92
N SER A 124 -13.80 -1.25 -10.79
CA SER A 124 -15.19 -1.66 -10.49
C SER A 124 -15.25 -2.93 -9.64
N VAL A 125 -14.10 -3.56 -9.40
CA VAL A 125 -13.98 -4.84 -8.70
C VAL A 125 -13.79 -4.59 -7.21
N GLU A 126 -14.67 -5.17 -6.41
CA GLU A 126 -14.69 -5.00 -4.95
C GLU A 126 -13.67 -5.90 -4.23
N GLN A 127 -13.31 -7.05 -4.85
CA GLN A 127 -12.37 -8.04 -4.31
C GLN A 127 -11.31 -8.42 -5.36
N ILE A 128 -10.05 -8.42 -4.96
CA ILE A 128 -8.89 -8.70 -5.81
C ILE A 128 -8.02 -9.77 -5.17
N PHE A 129 -7.43 -10.64 -5.99
CA PHE A 129 -6.51 -11.70 -5.59
C PHE A 129 -5.08 -11.43 -6.08
N PRO A 130 -4.05 -12.02 -5.44
CA PRO A 130 -2.65 -11.79 -5.77
C PRO A 130 -2.29 -12.02 -7.24
N ASP A 131 -2.87 -13.06 -7.83
CA ASP A 131 -2.58 -13.47 -9.21
C ASP A 131 -3.48 -12.80 -10.26
N ASP A 132 -4.46 -11.99 -9.83
CA ASP A 132 -5.29 -11.21 -10.76
C ASP A 132 -4.39 -10.30 -11.60
N THR A 133 -4.61 -10.36 -12.91
CA THR A 133 -3.83 -9.63 -13.91
C THR A 133 -4.58 -8.40 -14.36
N PHE A 134 -3.85 -7.30 -14.46
CA PHE A 134 -4.37 -5.97 -14.74
C PHE A 134 -3.52 -5.26 -15.78
N VAL A 135 -4.14 -4.37 -16.54
CA VAL A 135 -3.45 -3.49 -17.50
C VAL A 135 -3.63 -2.06 -17.05
N ALA A 136 -2.56 -1.28 -17.20
CA ALA A 136 -2.49 0.14 -16.90
C ALA A 136 -2.47 0.95 -18.20
N GLU A 137 -3.34 1.96 -18.32
CA GLU A 137 -3.36 2.86 -19.48
C GLU A 137 -3.34 4.34 -19.08
N LYS A 138 -2.51 5.13 -19.77
CA LYS A 138 -2.54 6.60 -19.71
C LYS A 138 -3.72 7.15 -20.49
N LYS A 139 -4.51 8.05 -19.89
CA LYS A 139 -5.51 8.85 -20.64
C LYS A 139 -5.31 10.34 -20.43
N ASN A 140 -5.47 11.16 -21.47
CA ASN A 140 -5.61 12.63 -21.39
C ASN A 140 -4.54 13.42 -20.60
N GLY A 141 -3.26 13.09 -20.73
CA GLY A 141 -2.15 13.99 -20.34
C GLY A 141 -2.01 14.34 -18.84
N LEU A 142 -2.89 13.82 -17.99
CA LEU A 142 -2.60 13.63 -16.57
C LEU A 142 -2.25 12.15 -16.41
N ASP A 143 -1.48 11.81 -15.38
CA ASP A 143 -0.97 10.45 -15.13
C ASP A 143 -2.09 9.51 -14.63
N PHE A 144 -3.23 9.47 -15.31
CA PHE A 144 -4.32 8.53 -15.03
C PHE A 144 -3.87 7.13 -15.39
N VAL A 145 -4.15 6.16 -14.52
CA VAL A 145 -3.97 4.75 -14.86
C VAL A 145 -5.26 4.01 -14.60
N TYR A 146 -5.90 3.58 -15.69
CA TYR A 146 -7.07 2.72 -15.62
C TYR A 146 -6.62 1.29 -15.47
N ILE A 147 -7.19 0.60 -14.49
CA ILE A 147 -7.06 -0.84 -14.37
C ILE A 147 -8.24 -1.46 -15.12
N ILE A 148 -7.97 -1.96 -16.32
CA ILE A 148 -8.99 -2.45 -17.24
C ILE A 148 -9.11 -3.95 -17.07
N ASP A 149 -9.95 -4.33 -16.10
CA ASP A 149 -10.48 -5.67 -15.86
C ASP A 149 -9.49 -6.79 -15.51
N LYS A 150 -10.06 -7.81 -14.86
CA LYS A 150 -9.45 -9.11 -14.59
C LYS A 150 -9.49 -9.94 -15.86
N GLN A 151 -8.34 -10.33 -16.40
CA GLN A 151 -8.30 -11.36 -17.46
C GLN A 151 -8.51 -12.74 -16.82
N GLU A 152 -9.53 -13.48 -17.28
CA GLU A 152 -9.76 -14.90 -16.94
C GLU A 152 -8.69 -15.82 -17.55
#